data_AF-A0A958FJJ1-F1
#
_entry.id   AF-A0A958FJJ1-F1
#
_cell.length_a   1.000
_cell.length_b   1.000
_cell.length_c   1.000
_cell.angle_alpha   90.00
_cell.angle_beta   90.00
_cell.angle_gamma   90.00
#
_symmetry.space_group_name_H-M   'P 1'
#
loop_
_entity.id
_entity.type
_entity.pdbx_description
1 polymer ?
#
loop_
_entity_poly.entity_id
_entity_poly.type
_entity_poly.pdbx_seq_one_letter_code
_entity_poly.pdbx_strand_id
1 'polypeptide(L)'
;LLSYVDYTQGPIVPGAIFSVSSPAPDSVRIAFADFGGGPITQNGVLATLRFEIDPTASPGATAALNFNELSATDPGFNSLTINGVSGLVTVPTNQPPLLTALTNQSMNEGTTLDVPVSATDPDLDPLSLNVNNLPTFGQFVDNGDGSGLITFVAGYDNSGIYLDIEVIASDGALSDTVYFDLTVLDTPPPAKILVSEIVVTPTEGEFVEIYNPGTEAVDLTNYYLTDATFASGNVYYYQIVEGGGGGGGSADFNARFPSGATIPAGEYQTIAMNGTAFFTTYGILPTYELFETDPAVPDMLEAVPGSINNQGGLTNSDEVVILYYWNGSNDLVLDVDYLLYNSGSPVANNEAVDKTGVTIDGPDLNTLLSAYLPDTPIANQSSALNHGFGYSLHRIDFTEGIQSPTGGNGVNGADETSEDLNNTFTAFSLPTPNAPYQSPPQFAEVILAASIGGDSQYRSFWVNGAWDASGVYDPSWSG
;
A
#
# COMPACT_ATOMS: atom_id res chain seq x y z
N LEU A 1 -3.55 -16.93 -50.83
CA LEU A 1 -4.00 -16.41 -49.53
C LEU A 1 -2.77 -15.85 -48.81
N LEU A 2 -2.56 -14.55 -48.91
CA LEU A 2 -2.19 -13.69 -47.79
C LEU A 2 -3.43 -12.80 -47.67
N SER A 3 -4.12 -12.85 -46.53
CA SER A 3 -5.40 -12.17 -46.32
C SER A 3 -5.18 -10.66 -46.30
N TYR A 4 -5.72 -9.98 -47.30
CA TYR A 4 -5.70 -8.54 -47.39
C TYR A 4 -6.92 -8.01 -46.64
N VAL A 5 -6.69 -7.28 -45.55
CA VAL A 5 -7.70 -6.48 -44.86
C VAL A 5 -7.73 -5.13 -45.58
N ASP A 6 -8.93 -4.60 -45.87
CA ASP A 6 -9.19 -3.31 -46.54
C ASP A 6 -9.25 -3.25 -48.08
N TYR A 7 -9.22 -4.39 -48.80
CA TYR A 7 -9.64 -4.36 -50.21
C TYR A 7 -11.17 -4.29 -50.30
N THR A 8 -11.71 -3.11 -50.56
CA THR A 8 -13.11 -2.96 -50.97
C THR A 8 -13.24 -3.28 -52.45
N GLN A 9 -14.07 -4.27 -52.79
CA GLN A 9 -14.32 -4.65 -54.17
C GLN A 9 -14.91 -3.46 -54.96
N GLY A 10 -14.19 -2.99 -55.98
CA GLY A 10 -14.58 -1.84 -56.81
C GLY A 10 -14.15 -1.97 -58.27
N PRO A 11 -14.66 -1.13 -59.17
CA PRO A 11 -14.26 -1.12 -60.58
C PRO A 11 -12.77 -0.76 -60.72
N ILE A 12 -12.09 -1.41 -61.66
CA ILE A 12 -10.70 -1.09 -61.98
C ILE A 12 -10.69 0.27 -62.68
N VAL A 13 -10.14 1.28 -62.02
CA VAL A 13 -9.95 2.61 -62.63
C VAL A 13 -8.59 2.62 -63.32
N PRO A 14 -8.52 2.88 -64.64
CA PRO A 14 -7.24 3.04 -65.33
C PRO A 14 -6.38 4.11 -64.65
N GLY A 15 -5.15 3.73 -64.26
CA GLY A 15 -4.22 4.62 -63.54
C GLY A 15 -4.28 4.55 -62.01
N ALA A 16 -5.08 3.66 -61.42
CA ALA A 16 -5.08 3.45 -59.97
C ALA A 16 -3.75 2.86 -59.48
N ILE A 17 -3.21 3.41 -58.39
CA ILE A 17 -2.00 2.92 -57.72
C ILE A 17 -2.44 1.92 -56.65
N PHE A 18 -1.84 0.72 -56.65
CA PHE A 18 -2.03 -0.29 -55.62
C PHE A 18 -0.87 -0.24 -54.63
N SER A 19 -1.16 0.14 -53.39
CA SER A 19 -0.16 0.17 -52.31
C SER A 19 -0.13 -1.20 -51.61
N VAL A 20 1.04 -1.80 -51.46
CA VAL A 20 1.23 -3.06 -50.74
C VAL A 20 2.16 -2.78 -49.57
N SER A 21 1.59 -2.75 -48.37
CA SER A 21 2.36 -2.66 -47.11
C SER A 21 2.41 -4.05 -46.48
N SER A 22 3.50 -4.77 -46.66
CA SER A 22 3.80 -5.98 -45.90
C SER A 22 5.30 -5.99 -45.58
N PRO A 23 5.70 -6.40 -44.37
CA PRO A 23 7.11 -6.43 -43.95
C PRO A 23 7.94 -7.47 -44.72
N ALA A 24 7.30 -8.45 -45.38
CA ALA A 24 7.95 -9.41 -46.27
C ALA A 24 6.94 -9.97 -47.29
N PRO A 25 6.59 -9.23 -48.36
CA PRO A 25 5.66 -9.75 -49.34
C PRO A 25 6.40 -10.61 -50.37
N ASP A 26 6.20 -11.94 -50.36
CA ASP A 26 6.79 -12.83 -51.38
C ASP A 26 6.02 -12.81 -52.71
N SER A 27 4.76 -12.34 -52.71
CA SER A 27 3.96 -12.16 -53.94
C SER A 27 2.68 -11.35 -53.70
N VAL A 28 2.19 -10.69 -54.75
CA VAL A 28 0.86 -10.06 -54.80
C VAL A 28 0.05 -10.71 -55.92
N ARG A 29 -1.20 -11.06 -55.62
CA ARG A 29 -2.14 -11.67 -56.59
C ARG A 29 -3.23 -10.68 -56.94
N ILE A 30 -3.36 -10.35 -58.22
CA ILE A 30 -4.45 -9.52 -58.74
C ILE A 30 -5.37 -10.42 -59.56
N ALA A 31 -6.62 -10.55 -59.12
CA ALA A 31 -7.66 -11.29 -59.82
C ALA A 31 -8.75 -10.32 -60.30
N PHE A 32 -9.35 -10.59 -61.46
CA PHE A 32 -10.49 -9.83 -61.95
C PHE A 32 -11.71 -10.72 -62.09
N ALA A 33 -12.89 -10.13 -61.88
CA ALA A 33 -14.18 -10.68 -62.28
C ALA A 33 -14.60 -9.98 -63.59
N ASP A 34 -15.20 -10.75 -64.50
CA ASP A 34 -15.64 -10.29 -65.81
C ASP A 34 -16.68 -9.14 -65.69
N PHE A 35 -16.44 -8.03 -66.39
CA PHE A 35 -17.35 -6.88 -66.47
C PHE A 35 -18.07 -6.76 -67.83
N GLY A 36 -18.00 -7.79 -68.68
CA GLY A 36 -18.91 -7.98 -69.80
C GLY A 36 -18.73 -7.05 -71.00
N GLY A 37 -17.50 -6.60 -71.28
CA GLY A 37 -17.25 -5.73 -72.45
C GLY A 37 -15.79 -5.54 -72.87
N GLY A 38 -14.85 -6.25 -72.25
CA GLY A 38 -13.42 -6.21 -72.58
C GLY A 38 -12.95 -7.45 -73.36
N PRO A 39 -11.68 -7.51 -73.78
CA PRO A 39 -11.11 -8.66 -74.48
C PRO A 39 -11.01 -9.94 -73.62
N ILE A 40 -11.34 -9.86 -72.32
CA ILE A 40 -11.36 -10.98 -71.38
C ILE A 40 -12.83 -11.33 -71.13
N THR A 41 -13.23 -12.57 -71.42
CA THR A 41 -14.65 -12.96 -71.52
C THR A 41 -15.08 -14.03 -70.51
N GLN A 42 -14.22 -14.38 -69.54
CA GLN A 42 -14.52 -15.23 -68.39
C GLN A 42 -13.66 -14.82 -67.18
N ASN A 43 -14.13 -15.10 -65.95
CA ASN A 43 -13.39 -14.85 -64.71
C ASN A 43 -12.02 -15.56 -64.74
N GLY A 44 -10.93 -14.82 -64.51
CA GLY A 44 -9.56 -15.34 -64.58
C GLY A 44 -8.56 -14.51 -63.76
N VAL A 45 -7.43 -15.12 -63.42
CA VAL A 45 -6.30 -14.42 -62.76
C VAL A 45 -5.42 -13.85 -63.86
N LEU A 46 -5.32 -12.53 -63.96
CA LEU A 46 -4.59 -11.87 -65.05
C LEU A 46 -3.07 -11.83 -64.82
N ALA A 47 -2.62 -11.90 -63.56
CA ALA A 47 -1.19 -11.96 -63.23
C ALA A 47 -0.96 -12.45 -61.79
N THR A 48 0.07 -13.28 -61.61
CA THR A 48 0.75 -13.41 -60.32
C THR A 48 2.02 -12.57 -60.40
N LEU A 49 2.13 -11.52 -59.60
CA LEU A 49 3.34 -10.69 -59.52
C LEU A 49 4.21 -11.29 -58.43
N ARG A 50 5.32 -11.93 -58.84
CA ARG A 50 6.41 -12.29 -57.94
C ARG A 50 7.45 -11.19 -58.01
N PHE A 51 7.81 -10.65 -56.87
CA PHE A 51 8.96 -9.78 -56.71
C PHE A 51 9.83 -10.39 -55.63
N GLU A 52 11.13 -10.41 -55.88
CA GLU A 52 12.14 -10.84 -54.92
C GLU A 52 13.03 -9.61 -54.72
N ILE A 53 12.98 -9.04 -53.52
CA ILE A 53 13.98 -8.03 -53.13
C ILE A 53 15.29 -8.81 -53.01
N ASP A 54 16.34 -8.36 -53.68
CA ASP A 54 17.67 -8.98 -53.56
C ASP A 54 18.05 -9.03 -52.07
N PRO A 55 18.18 -10.23 -51.46
CA PRO A 55 18.45 -10.36 -50.02
C PRO A 55 19.85 -9.86 -49.64
N THR A 56 20.67 -9.48 -50.62
CA THR A 56 22.00 -8.86 -50.42
C THR A 56 22.00 -7.34 -50.60
N ALA A 57 20.85 -6.74 -50.92
CA ALA A 57 20.73 -5.29 -51.08
C ALA A 57 21.03 -4.58 -49.74
N SER A 58 22.02 -3.68 -49.76
CA SER A 58 22.36 -2.87 -48.58
C SER A 58 21.26 -1.83 -48.29
N PRO A 59 21.08 -1.41 -47.03
CA PRO A 59 20.17 -0.30 -46.69
C PRO A 59 20.43 0.94 -47.55
N GLY A 60 19.38 1.56 -48.08
CA GLY A 60 19.46 2.67 -49.04
C GLY A 60 19.78 2.28 -50.49
N ALA A 61 20.01 1.00 -50.78
CA ALA A 61 20.16 0.53 -52.15
C ALA A 61 18.84 0.53 -52.91
N THR A 62 18.92 0.75 -54.21
CA THR A 62 17.76 0.67 -55.09
C THR A 62 17.67 -0.73 -55.70
N ALA A 63 16.72 -1.53 -55.24
CA ALA A 63 16.40 -2.83 -55.82
C ALA A 63 15.48 -2.67 -57.03
N ALA A 64 15.81 -3.36 -58.12
CA ALA A 64 14.94 -3.41 -59.29
C ALA A 64 13.80 -4.42 -59.02
N LEU A 65 12.55 -3.94 -59.05
CA LEU A 65 11.40 -4.84 -59.12
C LEU A 65 11.34 -5.43 -60.52
N ASN A 66 11.80 -6.67 -60.64
CA ASN A 66 11.72 -7.43 -61.88
C ASN A 66 10.42 -8.24 -61.91
N PHE A 67 9.51 -7.86 -62.80
CA PHE A 67 8.30 -8.62 -63.05
C PHE A 67 8.63 -9.83 -63.91
N ASN A 68 8.99 -10.94 -63.27
CA ASN A 68 9.25 -12.21 -63.95
C ASN A 68 7.94 -13.02 -64.00
N GLU A 69 7.59 -13.53 -65.18
CA GLU A 69 6.43 -14.43 -65.40
C GLU A 69 5.04 -13.80 -65.26
N LEU A 70 4.86 -12.63 -65.86
CA LEU A 70 3.54 -12.07 -66.16
C LEU A 70 2.78 -13.02 -67.10
N SER A 71 1.86 -13.80 -66.56
CA SER A 71 0.99 -14.71 -67.32
C SER A 71 -0.47 -14.33 -67.14
N ALA A 72 -1.12 -14.01 -68.25
CA ALA A 72 -2.56 -13.88 -68.37
C ALA A 72 -3.09 -15.15 -69.05
N THR A 73 -3.98 -15.89 -68.39
CA THR A 73 -4.63 -17.06 -69.00
C THR A 73 -6.07 -16.72 -69.40
N ASP A 74 -6.27 -16.47 -70.69
CA ASP A 74 -7.53 -16.71 -71.40
C ASP A 74 -7.50 -18.16 -71.93
N PRO A 75 -8.60 -18.94 -71.88
CA PRO A 75 -8.67 -20.25 -72.55
C PRO A 75 -8.20 -20.30 -74.02
N GLY A 76 -8.06 -19.16 -74.71
CA GLY A 76 -7.44 -19.06 -76.05
C GLY A 76 -5.89 -19.07 -76.12
N PHE A 77 -5.16 -19.10 -75.00
CA PHE A 77 -3.68 -19.24 -74.94
C PHE A 77 -2.83 -18.27 -75.79
N ASN A 78 -3.33 -17.09 -76.16
CA ASN A 78 -2.48 -16.07 -76.77
C ASN A 78 -1.70 -15.33 -75.67
N SER A 79 -0.38 -15.51 -75.64
CA SER A 79 0.53 -14.76 -74.75
C SER A 79 0.44 -13.26 -75.08
N LEU A 80 -0.16 -12.46 -74.20
CA LEU A 80 -0.05 -11.00 -74.29
C LEU A 80 1.38 -10.61 -73.91
N THR A 81 2.08 -9.89 -74.78
CA THR A 81 3.36 -9.27 -74.41
C THR A 81 3.08 -8.14 -73.43
N ILE A 82 3.41 -8.35 -72.15
CA ILE A 82 3.38 -7.29 -71.15
C ILE A 82 4.74 -6.59 -71.18
N ASN A 83 4.78 -5.32 -71.57
CA ASN A 83 5.96 -4.49 -71.37
C ASN A 83 6.08 -4.21 -69.87
N GLY A 84 6.86 -5.02 -69.16
CA GLY A 84 7.17 -4.78 -67.76
C GLY A 84 7.85 -3.43 -67.61
N VAL A 85 7.28 -2.54 -66.80
CA VAL A 85 7.97 -1.32 -66.37
C VAL A 85 8.70 -1.69 -65.10
N SER A 86 10.02 -1.91 -65.18
CA SER A 86 10.83 -2.11 -63.96
C SER A 86 10.74 -0.87 -63.08
N GLY A 87 10.36 -1.08 -61.82
CA GLY A 87 10.36 -0.04 -60.78
C GLY A 87 11.63 -0.11 -59.95
N LEU A 88 12.03 1.03 -59.40
CA LEU A 88 13.08 1.13 -58.41
C LEU A 88 12.42 1.17 -57.01
N VAL A 89 12.77 0.24 -56.13
CA VAL A 89 12.39 0.26 -54.71
C VAL A 89 13.63 0.57 -53.89
N THR A 90 13.53 1.53 -52.99
CA THR A 90 14.62 1.84 -52.05
C THR A 90 14.43 0.97 -50.82
N VAL A 91 15.45 0.21 -50.42
CA VAL A 91 15.46 -0.48 -49.13
C VAL A 91 15.52 0.60 -48.04
N PRO A 92 14.55 0.67 -47.11
CA PRO A 92 14.59 1.64 -46.02
C PRO A 92 15.92 1.52 -45.26
N THR A 93 16.50 2.65 -44.85
CA THR A 93 17.63 2.65 -43.92
C THR A 93 17.08 2.57 -42.51
N ASN A 94 17.57 1.61 -41.71
CA ASN A 94 17.16 1.51 -40.32
C ASN A 94 17.41 2.83 -39.58
N GLN A 95 16.43 3.27 -38.80
CA GLN A 95 16.53 4.44 -37.93
C GLN A 95 16.68 3.96 -36.49
N PRO A 96 17.42 4.69 -35.64
CA PRO A 96 17.52 4.32 -34.25
C PRO A 96 16.15 4.43 -33.57
N PRO A 97 15.93 3.67 -32.48
CA PRO A 97 14.82 3.91 -31.59
C PRO A 97 14.80 5.36 -31.09
N LEU A 98 13.64 5.84 -30.67
CA LEU A 98 13.47 7.11 -29.98
C LEU A 98 13.02 6.84 -28.55
N LEU A 99 13.90 7.11 -27.58
CA LEU A 99 13.58 6.99 -26.16
C LEU A 99 13.01 8.31 -25.62
N THR A 100 11.91 8.24 -24.89
CA THR A 100 11.31 9.42 -24.25
C THR A 100 12.28 10.00 -23.22
N ALA A 101 12.51 11.31 -23.30
CA ALA A 101 13.42 11.99 -22.38
C ALA A 101 13.00 11.79 -20.92
N LEU A 102 13.94 11.39 -20.07
CA LEU A 102 13.78 11.31 -18.62
C LEU A 102 14.41 12.53 -17.97
N THR A 103 13.68 13.14 -17.04
CA THR A 103 14.21 14.24 -16.22
C THR A 103 14.78 13.70 -14.92
N ASN A 104 15.66 14.48 -14.27
CA ASN A 104 16.13 14.17 -12.93
C ASN A 104 14.96 13.96 -11.97
N GLN A 105 15.12 13.00 -11.07
CA GLN A 105 14.12 12.54 -10.13
C GLN A 105 14.55 12.87 -8.70
N SER A 106 13.58 12.95 -7.79
CA SER A 106 13.83 13.08 -6.37
C SER A 106 12.84 12.27 -5.56
N MET A 107 13.31 11.65 -4.49
CA MET A 107 12.47 10.91 -3.54
C MET A 107 13.00 11.12 -2.11
N ASN A 108 12.18 10.76 -1.12
CA ASN A 108 12.61 10.71 0.28
C ASN A 108 13.07 9.28 0.61
N GLU A 109 13.97 9.12 1.56
CA GLU A 109 14.23 7.81 2.17
C GLU A 109 12.95 7.20 2.76
N GLY A 110 12.90 5.88 2.82
CA GLY A 110 11.75 5.12 3.32
C GLY A 110 10.54 5.15 2.40
N THR A 111 10.67 5.61 1.14
CA THR A 111 9.59 5.67 0.14
C THR A 111 9.91 4.85 -1.11
N THR A 112 8.88 4.54 -1.89
CA THR A 112 9.00 3.94 -3.23
C THR A 112 8.84 5.04 -4.30
N LEU A 113 9.65 4.98 -5.36
CA LEU A 113 9.52 5.83 -6.55
C LEU A 113 9.55 4.99 -7.82
N ASP A 114 8.52 5.15 -8.64
CA ASP A 114 8.41 4.54 -9.96
C ASP A 114 8.68 5.54 -11.09
N VAL A 115 9.56 5.15 -12.02
CA VAL A 115 9.95 5.95 -13.20
C VAL A 115 9.62 5.15 -14.46
N PRO A 116 8.52 5.47 -15.16
CA PRO A 116 8.14 4.77 -16.39
C PRO A 116 9.12 5.12 -17.52
N VAL A 117 9.55 4.11 -18.26
CA VAL A 117 10.41 4.21 -19.44
C VAL A 117 9.58 3.87 -20.67
N SER A 118 9.72 4.67 -21.73
CA SER A 118 9.07 4.40 -23.02
C SER A 118 9.98 4.76 -24.18
N ALA A 119 9.96 3.93 -25.22
CA ALA A 119 10.63 4.15 -26.48
C ALA A 119 9.74 3.70 -27.64
N THR A 120 9.96 4.29 -28.81
CA THR A 120 9.27 3.91 -30.05
C THR A 120 10.29 3.74 -31.16
N ASP A 121 10.05 2.80 -32.07
CA ASP A 121 10.90 2.62 -33.25
C ASP A 121 10.20 3.14 -34.52
N PRO A 122 10.82 4.02 -35.32
CA PRO A 122 10.22 4.52 -36.56
C PRO A 122 9.95 3.44 -37.62
N ASP A 123 10.73 2.36 -37.60
CA ASP A 123 10.66 1.23 -38.54
C ASP A 123 9.82 0.06 -37.98
N LEU A 124 9.32 0.21 -36.75
CA LEU A 124 8.52 -0.78 -35.99
C LEU A 124 9.28 -2.06 -35.68
N ASP A 125 10.60 -1.96 -35.52
CA ASP A 125 11.44 -3.07 -35.08
C ASP A 125 11.19 -3.41 -33.59
N PRO A 126 11.38 -4.69 -33.19
CA PRO A 126 11.29 -5.07 -31.79
C PRO A 126 12.32 -4.34 -30.93
N LEU A 127 11.88 -3.79 -29.81
CA LEU A 127 12.73 -3.03 -28.90
C LEU A 127 13.13 -3.85 -27.68
N SER A 128 14.36 -3.60 -27.22
CA SER A 128 14.84 -4.02 -25.91
C SER A 128 15.30 -2.79 -25.12
N LEU A 129 15.02 -2.79 -23.82
CA LEU A 129 15.42 -1.74 -22.91
C LEU A 129 16.46 -2.26 -21.91
N ASN A 130 17.44 -1.41 -21.57
CA ASN A 130 18.42 -1.72 -20.54
C ASN A 130 18.75 -0.50 -19.69
N VAL A 131 19.07 -0.71 -18.42
CA VAL A 131 19.46 0.36 -17.48
C VAL A 131 20.83 0.04 -16.87
N ASN A 132 21.76 0.98 -16.95
CA ASN A 132 23.07 0.91 -16.30
C ASN A 132 23.17 1.97 -15.18
N ASN A 133 24.15 1.79 -14.29
CA ASN A 133 24.37 2.65 -13.11
C ASN A 133 23.15 2.76 -12.17
N LEU A 134 22.27 1.75 -12.18
CA LEU A 134 21.14 1.71 -11.26
C LEU A 134 21.66 1.51 -9.81
N PRO A 135 21.26 2.36 -8.86
CA PRO A 135 21.50 2.14 -7.43
C PRO A 135 21.05 0.74 -6.99
N THR A 136 21.68 0.19 -5.95
CA THR A 136 21.39 -1.18 -5.48
C THR A 136 19.97 -1.37 -4.94
N PHE A 137 19.29 -0.28 -4.60
CA PHE A 137 17.89 -0.24 -4.19
C PHE A 137 16.93 0.05 -5.36
N GLY A 138 17.43 0.11 -6.59
CA GLY A 138 16.64 0.20 -7.81
C GLY A 138 16.50 -1.15 -8.49
N GLN A 139 15.35 -1.38 -9.11
CA GLN A 139 15.08 -2.51 -9.99
C GLN A 139 14.53 -2.01 -11.33
N PHE A 140 14.73 -2.77 -12.40
CA PHE A 140 14.21 -2.45 -13.72
C PHE A 140 13.53 -3.66 -14.35
N VAL A 141 12.34 -3.45 -14.91
CA VAL A 141 11.57 -4.43 -15.67
C VAL A 141 11.34 -3.91 -17.09
N ASP A 142 11.82 -4.66 -18.08
CA ASP A 142 11.53 -4.44 -19.51
C ASP A 142 10.33 -5.29 -19.94
N ASN A 143 9.33 -4.69 -20.59
CA ASN A 143 8.15 -5.39 -21.09
C ASN A 143 8.36 -5.94 -22.52
N GLY A 144 9.47 -5.60 -23.18
CA GLY A 144 9.82 -6.08 -24.53
C GLY A 144 8.97 -5.49 -25.66
N ASP A 145 8.19 -4.45 -25.36
CA ASP A 145 7.34 -3.72 -26.30
C ASP A 145 7.75 -2.24 -26.43
N GLY A 146 8.94 -1.89 -25.94
CA GLY A 146 9.42 -0.52 -25.84
C GLY A 146 8.96 0.20 -24.57
N SER A 147 8.19 -0.44 -23.68
CA SER A 147 7.89 0.06 -22.33
C SER A 147 8.66 -0.69 -21.25
N GLY A 148 8.94 0.00 -20.14
CA GLY A 148 9.55 -0.59 -18.95
C GLY A 148 9.34 0.29 -17.72
N LEU A 149 9.72 -0.22 -16.55
CA LEU A 149 9.55 0.48 -15.29
C LEU A 149 10.81 0.34 -14.43
N ILE A 150 11.35 1.49 -13.99
CA ILE A 150 12.38 1.53 -12.95
C ILE A 150 11.70 1.80 -11.62
N THR A 151 11.89 0.92 -10.64
CA THR A 151 11.33 1.06 -9.28
C THR A 151 12.46 1.24 -8.28
N PHE A 152 12.44 2.31 -7.51
CA PHE A 152 13.39 2.59 -6.42
C PHE A 152 12.72 2.39 -5.06
N VAL A 153 13.33 1.59 -4.19
CA VAL A 153 12.87 1.38 -2.80
C VAL A 153 13.98 1.81 -1.84
N ALA A 154 14.06 3.10 -1.54
CA ALA A 154 15.17 3.66 -0.75
C ALA A 154 14.97 3.35 0.75
N GLY A 155 15.96 2.72 1.38
CA GLY A 155 16.05 2.62 2.84
C GLY A 155 16.54 3.93 3.48
N TYR A 156 16.52 3.99 4.81
CA TYR A 156 16.97 5.15 5.62
C TYR A 156 18.49 5.38 5.68
N ASP A 157 19.26 4.67 4.85
CA ASP A 157 20.71 4.82 4.69
C ASP A 157 21.08 5.12 3.22
N ASN A 158 20.14 5.63 2.42
CA ASN A 158 20.29 5.82 0.97
C ASN A 158 20.26 7.29 0.53
N SER A 159 20.29 8.25 1.47
CA SER A 159 20.37 9.66 1.15
C SER A 159 21.62 10.01 0.36
N GLY A 160 21.46 10.84 -0.67
CA GLY A 160 22.55 11.17 -1.57
C GLY A 160 22.09 11.49 -2.99
N ILE A 161 23.07 11.66 -3.87
CA ILE A 161 22.85 11.93 -5.29
C ILE A 161 23.46 10.77 -6.08
N TYR A 162 22.63 10.13 -6.90
CA TYR A 162 23.00 9.05 -7.81
C TYR A 162 22.98 9.61 -9.23
N LEU A 163 24.19 9.77 -9.79
CA LEU A 163 24.40 10.44 -11.07
C LEU A 163 24.39 9.47 -12.23
N ASP A 164 24.04 9.98 -13.41
CA ASP A 164 24.24 9.31 -14.69
C ASP A 164 23.58 7.91 -14.76
N ILE A 165 22.35 7.78 -14.26
CA ILE A 165 21.53 6.57 -14.48
C ILE A 165 21.21 6.52 -15.97
N GLU A 166 21.75 5.51 -16.65
CA GLU A 166 21.75 5.40 -18.10
C GLU A 166 20.65 4.46 -18.57
N VAL A 167 19.75 4.93 -19.42
CA VAL A 167 18.65 4.14 -19.99
C VAL A 167 18.84 4.05 -21.51
N ILE A 168 18.85 2.83 -22.03
CA ILE A 168 19.17 2.51 -23.43
C ILE A 168 17.97 1.80 -24.07
N ALA A 169 17.52 2.28 -25.24
CA ALA A 169 16.65 1.53 -26.15
C ALA A 169 17.44 1.04 -27.35
N SER A 170 17.25 -0.23 -27.73
CA SER A 170 17.93 -0.87 -28.87
C SER A 170 16.95 -1.66 -29.72
N ASP A 171 17.04 -1.48 -31.05
CA ASP A 171 16.36 -2.29 -32.07
C ASP A 171 17.19 -3.54 -32.48
N GLY A 172 18.34 -3.74 -31.84
CA GLY A 172 19.31 -4.81 -32.15
C GLY A 172 20.41 -4.42 -33.14
N ALA A 173 20.31 -3.28 -33.82
CA ALA A 173 21.29 -2.73 -34.74
C ALA A 173 21.78 -1.32 -34.35
N LEU A 174 20.86 -0.46 -33.92
CA LEU A 174 21.06 0.91 -33.46
C LEU A 174 20.42 1.10 -32.07
N SER A 175 20.77 2.20 -31.41
CA SER A 175 20.30 2.49 -30.06
C SER A 175 20.21 3.98 -29.80
N ASP A 176 19.31 4.36 -28.90
CA ASP A 176 19.20 5.69 -28.30
C ASP A 176 19.43 5.59 -26.79
N THR A 177 19.95 6.66 -26.17
CA THR A 177 20.37 6.65 -24.77
C THR A 177 20.04 7.98 -24.11
N VAL A 178 19.43 7.91 -22.92
CA VAL A 178 19.19 9.06 -22.07
C VAL A 178 19.79 8.83 -20.69
N TYR A 179 20.06 9.94 -19.99
CA TYR A 179 20.58 9.94 -18.63
C TYR A 179 19.66 10.77 -17.74
N PHE A 180 19.54 10.36 -16.48
CA PHE A 180 18.95 11.18 -15.43
C PHE A 180 19.68 10.96 -14.10
N ASP A 181 19.58 11.93 -13.20
CA ASP A 181 20.06 11.80 -11.83
C ASP A 181 18.90 11.51 -10.88
N LEU A 182 19.16 10.75 -9.82
CA LEU A 182 18.25 10.58 -8.68
C LEU A 182 18.81 11.27 -7.44
N THR A 183 18.02 12.14 -6.83
CA THR A 183 18.31 12.72 -5.51
C THR A 183 17.45 12.05 -4.44
N VAL A 184 18.09 11.38 -3.49
CA VAL A 184 17.42 10.80 -2.32
C VAL A 184 17.61 11.74 -1.13
N LEU A 185 16.51 12.25 -0.60
CA LEU A 185 16.48 13.19 0.52
C LEU A 185 16.46 12.42 1.84
N ASP A 186 17.38 12.81 2.74
CA ASP A 186 17.48 12.30 4.11
C ASP A 186 16.14 12.46 4.84
N THR A 187 15.62 11.36 5.38
CA THR A 187 14.38 11.34 6.16
C THR A 187 14.60 10.47 7.39
N PRO A 188 14.36 10.97 8.61
CA PRO A 188 14.47 10.12 9.79
C PRO A 188 13.52 8.92 9.71
N PRO A 189 13.93 7.72 10.14
CA PRO A 189 13.02 6.60 10.28
C PRO A 189 11.91 6.94 11.29
N PRO A 190 10.71 6.34 11.16
CA PRO A 190 9.63 6.53 12.12
C PRO A 190 10.09 6.11 13.51
N ALA A 191 9.85 6.98 14.49
CA ALA A 191 10.18 6.72 15.88
C ALA A 191 9.23 5.71 16.51
N LYS A 192 9.77 4.88 17.41
CA LYS A 192 9.00 4.05 18.31
C LYS A 192 8.33 4.93 19.37
N ILE A 193 7.00 4.84 19.45
CA ILE A 193 6.17 5.41 20.51
C ILE A 193 5.27 4.28 21.04
N LEU A 194 4.74 4.42 22.24
CA LEU A 194 4.06 3.34 22.95
C LEU A 194 2.63 3.73 23.27
N VAL A 195 1.71 2.78 23.21
CA VAL A 195 0.44 2.83 23.93
C VAL A 195 0.76 2.75 25.42
N SER A 196 0.45 3.79 26.18
CA SER A 196 0.73 3.87 27.62
C SER A 196 -0.48 3.48 28.46
N GLU A 197 -1.68 3.81 28.03
CA GLU A 197 -2.89 3.59 28.82
C GLU A 197 -4.11 3.44 27.93
N ILE A 198 -5.02 2.52 28.26
CA ILE A 198 -6.36 2.48 27.68
C ILE A 198 -7.42 2.43 28.80
N VAL A 199 -8.56 3.05 28.52
CA VAL A 199 -9.79 2.88 29.30
C VAL A 199 -10.92 2.43 28.38
N VAL A 200 -11.57 1.33 28.74
CA VAL A 200 -12.71 0.72 28.02
C VAL A 200 -14.03 0.80 28.82
N THR A 201 -13.94 1.26 30.08
CA THR A 201 -15.11 1.47 30.93
C THR A 201 -14.85 2.51 32.03
N PRO A 202 -15.78 3.47 32.25
CA PRO A 202 -17.06 3.65 31.56
C PRO A 202 -16.91 4.14 30.12
N THR A 203 -17.95 3.95 29.31
CA THR A 203 -17.98 4.36 27.90
C THR A 203 -17.75 5.86 27.72
N GLU A 204 -18.27 6.70 28.62
CA GLU A 204 -18.05 8.15 28.61
C GLU A 204 -16.60 8.56 28.93
N GLY A 205 -15.77 7.62 29.38
CA GLY A 205 -14.36 7.81 29.69
C GLY A 205 -13.42 7.03 28.77
N GLU A 206 -13.91 6.47 27.66
CA GLU A 206 -13.07 5.67 26.77
C GLU A 206 -11.97 6.51 26.11
N PHE A 207 -10.73 6.02 26.19
CA PHE A 207 -9.58 6.63 25.54
C PHE A 207 -8.44 5.63 25.30
N VAL A 208 -7.56 6.01 24.37
CA VAL A 208 -6.21 5.45 24.21
C VAL A 208 -5.21 6.57 24.45
N GLU A 209 -4.16 6.31 25.21
CA GLU A 209 -3.05 7.23 25.44
C GLU A 209 -1.77 6.68 24.82
N ILE A 210 -1.02 7.57 24.17
CA ILE A 210 0.31 7.27 23.64
C ILE A 210 1.39 8.04 24.40
N TYR A 211 2.60 7.49 24.44
CA TYR A 211 3.78 8.03 25.09
C TYR A 211 4.99 8.00 24.17
N ASN A 212 5.80 9.05 24.21
CA ASN A 212 7.07 9.11 23.49
C ASN A 212 8.25 8.78 24.43
N PRO A 213 8.81 7.55 24.39
CA PRO A 213 9.99 7.18 25.19
C PRO A 213 11.30 7.78 24.65
N GLY A 214 11.27 8.37 23.46
CA GLY A 214 12.43 8.92 22.78
C GLY A 214 12.95 10.22 23.40
N THR A 215 14.05 10.73 22.84
CA THR A 215 14.69 11.98 23.30
C THR A 215 14.32 13.20 22.46
N GLU A 216 13.63 13.00 21.35
CA GLU A 216 13.23 14.06 20.41
C GLU A 216 11.71 14.06 20.22
N ALA A 217 11.18 15.19 19.75
CA ALA A 217 9.78 15.27 19.35
C ALA A 217 9.53 14.41 18.10
N VAL A 218 8.37 13.73 18.07
CA VAL A 218 7.95 12.89 16.95
C VAL A 218 6.81 13.59 16.22
N ASP A 219 6.91 13.66 14.88
CA ASP A 219 5.81 14.06 14.00
C ASP A 219 4.87 12.87 13.81
N LEU A 220 3.60 13.06 14.17
CA LEU A 220 2.58 12.02 14.16
C LEU A 220 1.79 11.97 12.84
N THR A 221 2.08 12.83 11.86
CA THR A 221 1.27 12.99 10.62
C THR A 221 0.99 11.68 9.86
N ASN A 222 1.91 10.72 9.93
CA ASN A 222 1.85 9.41 9.27
C ASN A 222 1.68 8.24 10.27
N TYR A 223 1.26 8.54 11.50
CA TYR A 223 0.88 7.56 12.50
C TYR A 223 -0.64 7.39 12.49
N TYR A 224 -1.05 6.15 12.75
CA TYR A 224 -2.42 5.71 12.68
C TYR A 224 -2.76 4.88 13.91
N LEU A 225 -4.00 4.98 14.36
CA LEU A 225 -4.52 4.28 15.53
C LEU A 225 -5.81 3.56 15.13
N THR A 226 -5.94 2.31 15.52
CA THR A 226 -7.08 1.48 15.12
C THR A 226 -7.33 0.39 16.15
N ASP A 227 -8.60 0.05 16.31
CA ASP A 227 -9.08 -1.21 16.89
C ASP A 227 -9.71 -2.13 15.83
N ALA A 228 -9.85 -1.64 14.60
CA ALA A 228 -10.49 -2.35 13.49
C ALA A 228 -9.72 -3.58 13.01
N THR A 229 -9.97 -4.70 13.68
CA THR A 229 -9.71 -6.06 13.19
C THR A 229 -11.02 -6.82 13.09
N PHE A 230 -11.14 -7.67 12.07
CA PHE A 230 -12.23 -8.63 12.02
C PHE A 230 -11.78 -9.84 11.22
N ALA A 231 -11.14 -10.79 11.90
CA ALA A 231 -10.49 -11.93 11.25
C ALA A 231 -11.46 -12.77 10.39
N SER A 232 -12.70 -12.95 10.86
CA SER A 232 -13.73 -13.69 10.12
C SER A 232 -14.18 -13.01 8.82
N GLY A 233 -14.02 -11.68 8.73
CA GLY A 233 -14.31 -10.90 7.53
C GLY A 233 -13.06 -10.56 6.70
N ASN A 234 -11.88 -11.02 7.11
CA ASN A 234 -10.60 -10.68 6.49
C ASN A 234 -10.36 -9.16 6.42
N VAL A 235 -10.66 -8.46 7.51
CA VAL A 235 -10.45 -7.01 7.65
C VAL A 235 -9.32 -6.79 8.65
N TYR A 236 -8.25 -6.16 8.19
CA TYR A 236 -7.08 -5.84 9.00
C TYR A 236 -6.50 -4.49 8.61
N TYR A 237 -5.96 -3.75 9.58
CA TYR A 237 -5.40 -2.41 9.39
C TYR A 237 -4.35 -2.32 8.28
N TYR A 238 -3.52 -3.35 8.08
CA TYR A 238 -2.47 -3.36 7.07
C TYR A 238 -3.01 -3.32 5.62
N GLN A 239 -4.29 -3.60 5.41
CA GLN A 239 -4.96 -3.47 4.11
C GLN A 239 -5.25 -2.02 3.72
N ILE A 240 -4.90 -1.04 4.57
CA ILE A 240 -4.99 0.39 4.23
C ILE A 240 -4.23 0.73 2.95
N VAL A 241 -3.15 0.00 2.65
CA VAL A 241 -2.32 0.19 1.46
C VAL A 241 -3.09 -0.04 0.15
N GLU A 242 -4.15 -0.86 0.20
CA GLU A 242 -5.07 -1.14 -0.91
C GLU A 242 -6.33 -0.23 -0.86
N GLY A 243 -6.36 0.75 0.05
CA GLY A 243 -7.54 1.58 0.35
C GLY A 243 -8.56 0.92 1.28
N GLY A 244 -8.19 -0.17 1.95
CA GLY A 244 -8.99 -0.89 2.94
C GLY A 244 -8.65 -0.50 4.39
N GLY A 245 -8.56 -1.48 5.29
CA GLY A 245 -8.10 -1.27 6.66
C GLY A 245 -9.18 -1.24 7.75
N GLY A 246 -10.46 -1.39 7.39
CA GLY A 246 -11.57 -1.47 8.35
C GLY A 246 -12.00 -0.13 8.97
N GLY A 247 -12.75 -0.23 10.07
CA GLY A 247 -13.32 0.91 10.78
C GLY A 247 -14.67 1.37 10.23
N GLY A 248 -15.39 2.21 10.99
CA GLY A 248 -16.61 2.88 10.55
C GLY A 248 -17.86 2.01 10.43
N GLY A 249 -17.76 0.71 10.76
CA GLY A 249 -18.85 -0.21 11.10
C GLY A 249 -18.57 -0.93 12.43
N SER A 250 -19.57 -1.56 13.06
CA SER A 250 -19.40 -2.41 14.26
C SER A 250 -18.85 -1.78 15.56
N ALA A 251 -18.77 -0.45 15.64
CA ALA A 251 -18.10 0.31 16.70
C ALA A 251 -16.56 0.34 16.64
N ASP A 252 -15.96 -0.18 15.57
CA ASP A 252 -14.52 -0.06 15.35
C ASP A 252 -14.17 1.24 14.61
N PHE A 253 -12.93 1.66 14.72
CA PHE A 253 -12.34 2.80 14.01
C PHE A 253 -10.96 2.47 13.42
N ASN A 254 -10.63 3.16 12.34
CA ASN A 254 -9.24 3.29 11.87
C ASN A 254 -8.98 4.78 11.60
N ALA A 255 -8.09 5.37 12.37
CA ALA A 255 -7.87 6.81 12.42
C ALA A 255 -6.40 7.15 12.18
N ARG A 256 -6.14 8.40 11.81
CA ARG A 256 -4.81 8.98 11.65
C ARG A 256 -4.72 10.31 12.38
N PHE A 257 -3.54 10.64 12.88
CA PHE A 257 -3.33 11.95 13.50
C PHE A 257 -3.43 13.08 12.46
N PRO A 258 -3.90 14.28 12.85
CA PRO A 258 -3.97 15.43 11.96
C PRO A 258 -2.58 15.90 11.54
N SER A 259 -2.48 16.51 10.36
CA SER A 259 -1.19 17.02 9.86
C SER A 259 -0.58 18.06 10.82
N GLY A 260 0.70 17.88 11.14
CA GLY A 260 1.42 18.72 12.09
C GLY A 260 1.20 18.35 13.56
N ALA A 261 0.46 17.27 13.85
CA ALA A 261 0.42 16.66 15.17
C ALA A 261 1.84 16.24 15.59
N THR A 262 2.20 16.52 16.85
CA THR A 262 3.50 16.16 17.39
C THR A 262 3.38 15.65 18.82
N ILE A 263 4.28 14.76 19.23
CA ILE A 263 4.47 14.37 20.63
C ILE A 263 5.91 14.67 21.06
N PRO A 264 6.13 15.62 21.99
CA PRO A 264 7.48 15.88 22.50
C PRO A 264 8.05 14.68 23.26
N ALA A 265 9.37 14.68 23.43
CA ALA A 265 10.08 13.64 24.18
C ALA A 265 9.57 13.55 25.63
N GLY A 266 9.23 12.34 26.09
CA GLY A 266 8.75 12.07 27.44
C GLY A 266 7.33 12.57 27.73
N GLU A 267 6.60 13.04 26.72
CA GLU A 267 5.22 13.50 26.87
C GLU A 267 4.22 12.40 26.50
N TYR A 268 2.98 12.62 26.94
CA TYR A 268 1.82 11.78 26.70
C TYR A 268 0.82 12.51 25.81
N GLN A 269 0.05 11.79 25.01
CA GLN A 269 -1.10 12.34 24.28
C GLN A 269 -2.29 11.41 24.44
N THR A 270 -3.39 11.92 25.00
CA THR A 270 -4.64 11.18 25.12
C THR A 270 -5.54 11.39 23.89
N ILE A 271 -6.02 10.29 23.32
CA ILE A 271 -7.02 10.22 22.25
C ILE A 271 -8.32 9.69 22.87
N ALA A 272 -9.29 10.58 23.10
CA ALA A 272 -10.59 10.19 23.62
C ALA A 272 -11.55 9.77 22.50
N MET A 273 -12.44 8.82 22.75
CA MET A 273 -13.50 8.50 21.78
C MET A 273 -14.46 9.69 21.63
N ASN A 274 -14.79 10.36 22.75
CA ASN A 274 -15.67 11.53 22.81
C ASN A 274 -15.10 12.57 23.78
N GLY A 275 -14.56 13.69 23.29
CA GLY A 275 -13.88 14.68 24.12
C GLY A 275 -14.78 15.39 25.13
N THR A 276 -16.05 15.68 24.78
CA THR A 276 -17.00 16.29 25.71
C THR A 276 -17.35 15.37 26.89
N ALA A 277 -17.62 14.09 26.61
CA ALA A 277 -17.92 13.09 27.62
C ALA A 277 -16.68 12.82 28.48
N PHE A 278 -15.52 12.70 27.84
CA PHE A 278 -14.24 12.54 28.52
C PHE A 278 -13.96 13.68 29.50
N PHE A 279 -14.16 14.94 29.09
CA PHE A 279 -13.99 16.10 29.97
C PHE A 279 -14.95 16.04 31.17
N THR A 280 -16.17 15.56 30.97
CA THR A 280 -17.13 15.36 32.07
C THR A 280 -16.66 14.28 33.04
N THR A 281 -16.02 13.22 32.54
CA THR A 281 -15.51 12.10 33.34
C THR A 281 -14.25 12.48 34.13
N TYR A 282 -13.27 13.14 33.50
CA TYR A 282 -11.94 13.37 34.09
C TYR A 282 -11.64 14.83 34.47
N GLY A 283 -12.48 15.79 34.06
CA GLY A 283 -12.29 17.21 34.34
C GLY A 283 -11.10 17.86 33.61
N ILE A 284 -10.50 17.14 32.67
CA ILE A 284 -9.39 17.57 31.81
C ILE A 284 -9.75 17.28 30.35
N LEU A 285 -9.27 18.11 29.43
CA LEU A 285 -9.45 17.88 28.00
C LEU A 285 -8.45 16.80 27.53
N PRO A 286 -8.84 15.91 26.62
CA PRO A 286 -7.89 15.04 25.95
C PRO A 286 -7.04 15.86 24.96
N THR A 287 -5.97 15.26 24.43
CA THR A 287 -5.17 15.91 23.38
C THR A 287 -5.90 15.87 22.05
N TYR A 288 -6.46 14.72 21.71
CA TYR A 288 -7.25 14.51 20.49
C TYR A 288 -8.59 13.86 20.84
N GLU A 289 -9.57 14.03 19.96
CA GLU A 289 -10.82 13.27 20.02
C GLU A 289 -11.13 12.58 18.69
N LEU A 290 -11.86 11.47 18.77
CA LEU A 290 -12.29 10.71 17.60
C LEU A 290 -13.62 11.21 17.05
N PHE A 291 -14.54 11.61 17.94
CA PHE A 291 -15.79 12.27 17.59
C PHE A 291 -15.67 13.77 17.79
N GLU A 292 -16.04 14.52 16.76
CA GLU A 292 -16.10 15.98 16.74
C GLU A 292 -17.17 16.49 17.72
N THR A 293 -16.83 16.57 19.01
CA THR A 293 -17.78 16.87 20.09
C THR A 293 -17.40 18.10 20.89
N ASP A 294 -16.11 18.36 21.07
CA ASP A 294 -15.56 19.56 21.70
C ASP A 294 -14.68 20.34 20.71
N PRO A 295 -15.12 21.52 20.22
CA PRO A 295 -14.38 22.29 19.23
C PRO A 295 -13.04 22.86 19.73
N ALA A 296 -12.69 22.68 21.00
CA ALA A 296 -11.38 23.03 21.54
C ALA A 296 -10.36 21.89 21.46
N VAL A 297 -10.81 20.66 21.16
CA VAL A 297 -9.98 19.46 21.03
C VAL A 297 -9.75 19.19 19.54
N PRO A 298 -8.50 19.07 19.07
CA PRO A 298 -8.23 18.65 17.70
C PRO A 298 -8.72 17.23 17.41
N ASP A 299 -9.32 17.05 16.24
CA ASP A 299 -9.87 15.76 15.83
C ASP A 299 -8.82 14.84 15.19
N MET A 300 -8.96 13.55 15.46
CA MET A 300 -8.37 12.50 14.65
C MET A 300 -9.06 12.46 13.28
N LEU A 301 -8.30 12.20 12.22
CA LEU A 301 -8.84 12.10 10.88
C LEU A 301 -9.11 10.63 10.52
N GLU A 302 -10.03 10.40 9.59
CA GLU A 302 -10.24 9.06 9.04
C GLU A 302 -8.99 8.59 8.29
N ALA A 303 -8.57 7.35 8.53
CA ALA A 303 -7.49 6.71 7.80
C ALA A 303 -7.83 6.51 6.32
N VAL A 304 -9.07 6.08 6.06
CA VAL A 304 -9.71 6.04 4.74
C VAL A 304 -11.14 6.58 4.85
N PRO A 305 -11.74 7.15 3.79
CA PRO A 305 -13.08 7.74 3.89
C PRO A 305 -14.11 6.78 4.50
N GLY A 306 -14.74 7.21 5.59
CA GLY A 306 -15.71 6.44 6.35
C GLY A 306 -15.13 5.49 7.40
N SER A 307 -13.83 5.48 7.68
CA SER A 307 -13.23 4.56 8.66
C SER A 307 -13.42 4.97 10.13
N ILE A 308 -13.99 6.15 10.40
CA ILE A 308 -14.52 6.54 11.72
C ILE A 308 -16.04 6.65 11.65
N ASN A 309 -16.62 7.32 10.64
CA ASN A 309 -18.07 7.39 10.42
C ASN A 309 -18.90 7.81 11.67
N ASN A 310 -18.34 8.68 12.52
CA ASN A 310 -18.95 9.13 13.77
C ASN A 310 -19.39 7.97 14.70
N GLN A 311 -18.63 6.88 14.66
CA GLN A 311 -18.71 5.71 15.54
C GLN A 311 -17.27 5.23 15.85
N GLY A 312 -17.14 4.36 16.84
CA GLY A 312 -15.83 4.07 17.44
C GLY A 312 -16.01 3.86 18.94
N GLY A 313 -15.28 2.93 19.51
CA GLY A 313 -15.35 2.65 20.94
C GLY A 313 -14.69 1.33 21.25
N LEU A 314 -14.04 1.27 22.39
CA LEU A 314 -13.30 0.09 22.79
C LEU A 314 -14.24 -0.89 23.50
N THR A 315 -14.22 -2.17 23.12
CA THR A 315 -15.10 -3.14 23.75
C THR A 315 -14.62 -3.53 25.15
N ASN A 316 -15.57 -3.88 26.01
CA ASN A 316 -15.28 -4.51 27.30
C ASN A 316 -14.93 -6.02 27.17
N SER A 317 -14.80 -6.51 25.93
CA SER A 317 -14.50 -7.91 25.58
C SER A 317 -13.08 -8.03 25.01
N ASP A 318 -12.77 -9.13 24.34
CA ASP A 318 -11.54 -9.35 23.57
C ASP A 318 -11.44 -8.30 22.45
N GLU A 319 -10.33 -7.55 22.40
CA GLU A 319 -10.04 -6.55 21.37
C GLU A 319 -8.54 -6.25 21.30
N VAL A 320 -8.15 -5.56 20.24
CA VAL A 320 -6.79 -5.11 19.99
C VAL A 320 -6.77 -3.59 19.75
N VAL A 321 -5.71 -2.93 20.18
CA VAL A 321 -5.37 -1.57 19.78
C VAL A 321 -4.03 -1.63 19.06
N ILE A 322 -3.99 -1.18 17.81
CA ILE A 322 -2.77 -1.09 17.01
C ILE A 322 -2.44 0.38 16.76
N LEU A 323 -1.20 0.74 17.09
CA LEU A 323 -0.55 1.95 16.62
C LEU A 323 0.37 1.54 15.47
N TYR A 324 0.20 2.14 14.29
CA TYR A 324 1.00 1.79 13.12
C TYR A 324 1.42 3.03 12.33
N TYR A 325 2.46 2.88 11.51
CA TYR A 325 3.01 3.92 10.66
C TYR A 325 2.83 3.56 9.19
N TRP A 326 2.37 4.52 8.40
CA TRP A 326 2.31 4.40 6.96
C TRP A 326 2.50 5.75 6.27
N ASN A 327 3.38 5.80 5.27
CA ASN A 327 3.70 7.04 4.57
C ASN A 327 2.76 7.35 3.38
N GLY A 328 1.78 6.48 3.11
CA GLY A 328 0.84 6.62 2.00
C GLY A 328 1.34 6.15 0.64
N SER A 329 2.57 5.65 0.53
CA SER A 329 3.18 5.21 -0.73
C SER A 329 3.74 3.79 -0.70
N ASN A 330 4.11 3.28 0.48
CA ASN A 330 4.72 1.95 0.58
C ASN A 330 3.68 0.83 0.58
N ASP A 331 4.08 -0.34 0.10
CA ASP A 331 3.27 -1.57 0.14
C ASP A 331 3.00 -2.06 1.56
N LEU A 332 3.91 -1.79 2.50
CA LEU A 332 3.82 -2.29 3.86
C LEU A 332 3.62 -1.14 4.85
N VAL A 333 2.72 -1.35 5.80
CA VAL A 333 2.70 -0.60 7.06
C VAL A 333 3.74 -1.15 8.04
N LEU A 334 4.24 -0.28 8.91
CA LEU A 334 5.12 -0.66 10.02
C LEU A 334 4.32 -0.66 11.32
N ASP A 335 4.57 -1.65 12.17
CA ASP A 335 3.92 -1.73 13.47
C ASP A 335 4.66 -0.82 14.44
N VAL A 336 3.94 0.06 15.12
CA VAL A 336 4.53 0.99 16.08
C VAL A 336 4.33 0.47 17.49
N ASP A 337 3.14 -0.01 17.83
CA ASP A 337 2.87 -0.73 19.08
C ASP A 337 1.60 -1.57 18.93
N TYR A 338 1.45 -2.60 19.76
CA TYR A 338 0.38 -3.59 19.69
C TYR A 338 -0.11 -3.96 21.09
N LEU A 339 -1.39 -3.72 21.36
CA LEU A 339 -2.02 -4.07 22.64
C LEU A 339 -3.24 -4.95 22.40
N LEU A 340 -3.07 -6.25 22.62
CA LEU A 340 -4.18 -7.20 22.71
C LEU A 340 -4.63 -7.32 24.17
N TYR A 341 -5.93 -7.26 24.42
CA TYR A 341 -6.45 -7.34 25.79
C TYR A 341 -7.72 -8.17 25.90
N ASN A 342 -7.92 -8.73 27.10
CA ASN A 342 -9.08 -9.54 27.47
C ASN A 342 -9.35 -10.77 26.57
N SER A 343 -8.35 -11.20 25.80
CA SER A 343 -8.41 -12.45 25.05
C SER A 343 -8.15 -13.64 25.98
N GLY A 344 -8.77 -14.78 25.66
CA GLY A 344 -8.52 -16.03 26.39
C GLY A 344 -7.08 -16.52 26.23
N SER A 345 -6.66 -17.48 27.06
CA SER A 345 -5.40 -18.21 26.89
C SER A 345 -5.69 -19.68 26.58
N PRO A 346 -5.28 -20.22 25.41
CA PRO A 346 -4.55 -19.54 24.34
C PRO A 346 -5.41 -18.49 23.63
N VAL A 347 -4.75 -17.47 23.08
CA VAL A 347 -5.41 -16.43 22.29
C VAL A 347 -6.06 -17.05 21.04
N ALA A 348 -7.28 -16.60 20.74
CA ALA A 348 -8.04 -17.01 19.57
C ALA A 348 -7.92 -15.98 18.45
N ASN A 349 -8.14 -16.42 17.21
CA ASN A 349 -8.10 -15.57 16.01
C ASN A 349 -9.37 -14.73 15.85
N ASN A 350 -9.77 -13.98 16.89
CA ASN A 350 -10.88 -13.04 16.81
C ASN A 350 -10.33 -11.68 16.35
N GLU A 351 -9.50 -11.07 17.21
CA GLU A 351 -8.94 -9.72 17.04
C GLU A 351 -7.41 -9.72 16.95
N ALA A 352 -6.76 -10.79 17.39
CA ALA A 352 -5.32 -10.94 17.28
C ALA A 352 -4.85 -10.99 15.82
N VAL A 353 -3.72 -10.34 15.53
CA VAL A 353 -3.16 -10.23 14.16
C VAL A 353 -1.89 -11.05 14.05
N ASP A 354 -1.76 -11.80 12.94
CA ASP A 354 -0.53 -12.49 12.54
C ASP A 354 -0.35 -12.33 11.02
N LYS A 355 0.68 -11.57 10.60
CA LYS A 355 0.98 -11.31 9.19
C LYS A 355 1.90 -12.34 8.56
N THR A 356 2.18 -13.46 9.23
CA THR A 356 3.07 -14.50 8.69
C THR A 356 2.60 -15.01 7.34
N GLY A 357 3.41 -14.77 6.31
CA GLY A 357 3.13 -15.20 4.94
C GLY A 357 2.16 -14.30 4.17
N VAL A 358 1.77 -13.15 4.74
CA VAL A 358 1.02 -12.12 4.02
C VAL A 358 1.95 -11.42 3.03
N THR A 359 1.48 -11.31 1.79
CA THR A 359 2.10 -10.50 0.74
C THR A 359 1.05 -9.56 0.18
N ILE A 360 1.39 -8.29 -0.02
CA ILE A 360 0.45 -7.24 -0.41
C ILE A 360 1.11 -6.25 -1.36
N ASP A 361 0.29 -5.55 -2.14
CA ASP A 361 0.68 -4.55 -3.13
C ASP A 361 0.18 -3.18 -2.69
N GLY A 362 1.05 -2.18 -2.70
CA GLY A 362 0.72 -0.83 -2.28
C GLY A 362 0.21 0.07 -3.40
N PRO A 363 0.06 1.38 -3.11
CA PRO A 363 -0.27 2.37 -4.12
C PRO A 363 0.98 2.81 -4.89
N ASP A 364 1.47 1.95 -5.78
CA ASP A 364 2.53 2.28 -6.75
C ASP A 364 2.12 1.96 -8.20
N LEU A 365 3.03 2.10 -9.17
CA LEU A 365 2.74 1.86 -10.60
C LEU A 365 2.98 0.41 -11.02
N ASN A 366 3.64 -0.39 -10.19
CA ASN A 366 3.94 -1.77 -10.50
C ASN A 366 2.86 -2.68 -9.88
N THR A 367 3.09 -4.00 -9.89
CA THR A 367 2.18 -4.98 -9.29
C THR A 367 2.95 -6.02 -8.48
N LEU A 368 4.13 -5.64 -7.98
CA LEU A 368 5.06 -6.53 -7.31
C LEU A 368 4.70 -6.58 -5.82
N LEU A 369 4.34 -7.77 -5.35
CA LEU A 369 3.97 -7.94 -3.95
C LEU A 369 5.18 -7.82 -3.02
N SER A 370 5.02 -7.06 -1.95
CA SER A 370 5.91 -7.03 -0.79
C SER A 370 5.44 -8.01 0.29
N ALA A 371 6.37 -8.65 1.00
CA ALA A 371 6.06 -9.65 2.02
C ALA A 371 6.29 -9.12 3.43
N TYR A 372 5.34 -9.37 4.33
CA TYR A 372 5.55 -9.15 5.76
C TYR A 372 6.55 -10.16 6.34
N LEU A 373 7.31 -9.69 7.34
CA LEU A 373 8.08 -10.60 8.18
C LEU A 373 7.11 -11.39 9.10
N PRO A 374 7.50 -12.61 9.53
CA PRO A 374 6.64 -13.40 10.40
C PRO A 374 6.37 -12.73 11.75
N ASP A 375 5.10 -12.72 12.15
CA ASP A 375 4.64 -12.32 13.48
C ASP A 375 4.63 -13.54 14.42
N THR A 376 4.46 -13.28 15.71
CA THR A 376 4.21 -14.33 16.70
C THR A 376 2.87 -15.01 16.41
N PRO A 377 2.82 -16.35 16.28
CA PRO A 377 1.58 -17.06 16.00
C PRO A 377 0.50 -16.73 17.01
N ILE A 378 -0.73 -16.49 16.56
CA ILE A 378 -1.86 -16.04 17.39
C ILE A 378 -1.96 -16.80 18.73
N ALA A 379 -1.92 -18.13 18.70
CA ALA A 379 -2.06 -18.95 19.91
C ALA A 379 -0.94 -18.78 20.96
N ASN A 380 0.17 -18.14 20.59
CA ASN A 380 1.33 -17.86 21.42
C ASN A 380 1.45 -16.38 21.82
N GLN A 381 0.60 -15.50 21.29
CA GLN A 381 0.57 -14.10 21.70
C GLN A 381 0.11 -13.99 23.16
N SER A 382 0.60 -12.99 23.88
CA SER A 382 0.12 -12.64 25.22
C SER A 382 -1.02 -11.64 25.09
N SER A 383 -2.00 -11.70 26.01
CA SER A 383 -3.07 -10.72 26.11
C SER A 383 -3.03 -10.10 27.49
N ALA A 384 -3.15 -8.78 27.57
CA ALA A 384 -3.34 -8.08 28.82
C ALA A 384 -4.70 -8.41 29.47
N LEU A 385 -4.82 -8.13 30.78
CA LEU A 385 -6.08 -8.27 31.51
C LEU A 385 -7.03 -7.10 31.20
N ASN A 386 -8.34 -7.34 31.25
CA ASN A 386 -9.31 -6.24 31.28
C ASN A 386 -9.29 -5.53 32.64
N HIS A 387 -9.56 -4.23 32.64
CA HIS A 387 -9.71 -3.43 33.85
C HIS A 387 -11.19 -3.29 34.25
N GLY A 388 -11.43 -2.98 35.52
CA GLY A 388 -12.76 -2.67 36.04
C GLY A 388 -13.09 -1.19 35.94
N PHE A 389 -14.37 -0.84 36.17
CA PHE A 389 -14.79 0.56 36.32
C PHE A 389 -13.93 1.30 37.37
N GLY A 390 -13.44 2.49 36.98
CA GLY A 390 -12.59 3.33 37.83
C GLY A 390 -11.10 2.94 37.82
N TYR A 391 -10.74 1.93 37.04
CA TYR A 391 -9.36 1.59 36.72
C TYR A 391 -9.08 1.78 35.23
N SER A 392 -7.81 1.64 34.85
CA SER A 392 -7.32 1.61 33.47
C SER A 392 -6.43 0.41 33.25
N LEU A 393 -6.20 0.06 31.99
CA LEU A 393 -5.13 -0.82 31.58
C LEU A 393 -3.90 0.03 31.25
N HIS A 394 -2.85 -0.06 32.06
CA HIS A 394 -1.71 0.87 32.02
C HIS A 394 -0.39 0.13 31.84
N ARG A 395 0.47 0.61 30.94
CA ARG A 395 1.83 0.10 30.69
C ARG A 395 2.76 0.38 31.88
N ILE A 396 3.27 -0.68 32.50
CA ILE A 396 4.21 -0.63 33.64
C ILE A 396 5.65 -0.93 33.25
N ASP A 397 5.87 -1.46 32.04
CA ASP A 397 7.19 -1.67 31.46
C ASP A 397 7.28 -1.03 30.07
N PHE A 398 8.06 0.04 29.97
CA PHE A 398 8.29 0.81 28.74
C PHE A 398 9.45 0.25 27.89
N THR A 399 10.02 -0.88 28.32
CA THR A 399 11.04 -1.62 27.55
C THR A 399 10.45 -2.82 26.80
N GLU A 400 9.13 -3.00 26.89
CA GLU A 400 8.39 -4.09 26.23
C GLU A 400 8.85 -5.49 26.66
N GLY A 401 9.51 -5.56 27.82
CA GLY A 401 9.90 -6.77 28.51
C GLY A 401 10.79 -7.70 27.67
N ILE A 402 10.21 -8.84 27.26
CA ILE A 402 10.91 -9.92 26.54
C ILE A 402 10.50 -10.03 25.07
N GLN A 403 9.86 -8.99 24.52
CA GLN A 403 9.55 -8.88 23.11
C GLN A 403 10.78 -9.20 22.24
N SER A 404 10.57 -9.86 21.10
CA SER A 404 11.62 -10.06 20.11
C SER A 404 12.02 -8.73 19.48
N PRO A 405 13.26 -8.23 19.68
CA PRO A 405 13.66 -6.89 19.25
C PRO A 405 13.99 -6.80 17.75
N THR A 406 13.96 -7.94 17.05
CA THR A 406 14.28 -8.03 15.61
C THR A 406 13.42 -9.12 14.96
N GLY A 407 13.24 -9.03 13.65
CA GLY A 407 12.62 -10.07 12.84
C GLY A 407 11.12 -9.92 12.62
N GLY A 408 10.53 -8.81 13.09
CA GLY A 408 9.17 -8.39 12.75
C GLY A 408 9.17 -7.10 11.93
N ASN A 409 7.98 -6.63 11.58
CA ASN A 409 7.75 -5.40 10.82
C ASN A 409 7.53 -4.16 11.71
N GLY A 410 8.00 -4.20 12.96
CA GLY A 410 8.02 -3.04 13.84
C GLY A 410 8.87 -1.89 13.28
N VAL A 411 8.60 -0.65 13.67
CA VAL A 411 9.38 0.54 13.22
C VAL A 411 10.87 0.47 13.58
N ASN A 412 11.22 -0.31 14.60
CA ASN A 412 12.59 -0.63 15.03
C ASN A 412 13.04 -2.07 14.61
N GLY A 413 12.21 -2.78 13.83
CA GLY A 413 12.41 -4.17 13.41
C GLY A 413 11.90 -5.23 14.41
N ALA A 414 11.31 -4.84 15.54
CA ALA A 414 10.76 -5.76 16.52
C ALA A 414 9.49 -6.47 16.02
N ASP A 415 9.15 -7.58 16.65
CA ASP A 415 7.85 -8.24 16.52
C ASP A 415 6.94 -7.75 17.66
N GLU A 416 6.06 -6.78 17.37
CA GLU A 416 5.12 -6.19 18.34
C GLU A 416 4.14 -7.22 18.92
N THR A 417 3.83 -8.27 18.18
CA THR A 417 2.90 -9.33 18.64
C THR A 417 3.54 -10.30 19.64
N SER A 418 4.85 -10.19 19.87
CA SER A 418 5.61 -11.05 20.79
C SER A 418 5.73 -10.50 22.22
N GLU A 419 5.20 -9.29 22.48
CA GLU A 419 5.25 -8.67 23.80
C GLU A 419 4.49 -9.52 24.84
N ASP A 420 5.05 -9.65 26.05
CA ASP A 420 4.34 -10.29 27.16
C ASP A 420 3.45 -9.28 27.90
N LEU A 421 2.32 -8.96 27.27
CA LEU A 421 1.35 -7.96 27.73
C LEU A 421 0.83 -8.18 29.16
N ASN A 422 0.82 -9.43 29.66
CA ASN A 422 0.46 -9.74 31.04
C ASN A 422 1.45 -9.21 32.09
N ASN A 423 2.69 -8.93 31.69
CA ASN A 423 3.75 -8.44 32.55
C ASN A 423 4.13 -6.99 32.27
N THR A 424 3.85 -6.48 31.06
CA THR A 424 4.15 -5.11 30.68
C THR A 424 2.99 -4.16 30.90
N PHE A 425 1.77 -4.66 31.09
CA PHE A 425 0.59 -3.89 31.48
C PHE A 425 -0.04 -4.34 32.81
N THR A 426 -0.75 -3.45 33.48
CA THR A 426 -1.58 -3.73 34.67
C THR A 426 -2.99 -3.20 34.49
N ALA A 427 -3.99 -4.00 34.85
CA ALA A 427 -5.40 -3.60 34.89
C ALA A 427 -5.81 -2.93 36.22
N PHE A 428 -4.84 -2.70 37.10
CA PHE A 428 -5.03 -2.13 38.43
C PHE A 428 -4.27 -0.81 38.55
N SER A 429 -4.59 0.16 37.70
CA SER A 429 -4.13 1.54 37.79
C SER A 429 -5.33 2.49 37.79
N LEU A 430 -5.19 3.66 38.38
CA LEU A 430 -6.19 4.71 38.20
C LEU A 430 -5.95 5.37 36.84
N PRO A 431 -6.99 5.75 36.08
CA PRO A 431 -6.82 6.52 34.85
C PRO A 431 -6.01 7.79 35.10
N THR A 432 -4.97 8.02 34.29
CA THR A 432 -4.05 9.16 34.41
C THR A 432 -3.85 9.87 33.08
N PRO A 433 -4.90 10.42 32.45
CA PRO A 433 -4.74 10.98 31.11
C PRO A 433 -3.78 12.16 31.08
N ASN A 434 -2.94 12.18 30.05
CA ASN A 434 -1.80 13.07 29.83
C ASN A 434 -0.78 13.04 30.97
N ALA A 435 -0.63 11.90 31.66
CA ALA A 435 0.22 11.80 32.83
C ALA A 435 0.82 10.38 33.00
N PRO A 436 1.96 10.26 33.69
CA PRO A 436 2.57 8.95 33.91
C PRO A 436 1.76 8.07 34.86
N TYR A 437 1.97 6.75 34.72
CA TYR A 437 1.46 5.72 35.61
C TYR A 437 1.44 6.13 37.08
N GLN A 438 0.27 5.98 37.69
CA GLN A 438 0.11 6.04 39.14
C GLN A 438 -0.33 4.68 39.65
N SER A 439 0.46 4.13 40.58
CA SER A 439 -0.01 2.97 41.32
C SER A 439 -1.23 3.37 42.16
N PRO A 440 -2.26 2.50 42.25
CA PRO A 440 -3.37 2.76 43.14
C PRO A 440 -2.82 2.99 44.54
N PRO A 441 -3.37 3.94 45.31
CA PRO A 441 -3.04 4.03 46.71
C PRO A 441 -3.24 2.65 47.36
N GLN A 442 -2.22 2.13 48.05
CA GLN A 442 -2.36 0.90 48.84
C GLN A 442 -3.44 1.15 49.90
N PHE A 443 -4.68 0.80 49.60
CA PHE A 443 -5.71 0.80 50.61
C PHE A 443 -5.37 -0.32 51.60
N ALA A 444 -5.16 0.05 52.86
CA ALA A 444 -5.22 -0.91 53.94
C ALA A 444 -6.58 -1.62 53.84
N GLU A 445 -6.55 -2.95 53.86
CA GLU A 445 -7.70 -3.86 53.78
C GLU A 445 -9.00 -3.27 54.37
N VAL A 446 -9.98 -2.95 53.52
CA VAL A 446 -11.29 -2.45 53.98
C VAL A 446 -12.14 -3.65 54.35
N ILE A 447 -12.20 -3.99 55.64
CA ILE A 447 -13.09 -5.04 56.15
C ILE A 447 -14.53 -4.51 56.18
N LEU A 448 -15.37 -5.00 55.26
CA LEU A 448 -16.81 -4.81 55.29
C LEU A 448 -17.45 -5.84 56.22
N ALA A 449 -17.84 -5.44 57.44
CA ALA A 449 -18.62 -6.27 58.33
C ALA A 449 -20.12 -5.97 58.17
N ALA A 450 -20.92 -6.97 57.78
CA ALA A 450 -22.37 -6.90 57.79
C ALA A 450 -22.95 -7.74 58.93
N SER A 451 -23.77 -7.13 59.78
CA SER A 451 -24.58 -7.82 60.77
C SER A 451 -25.97 -8.09 60.19
N ILE A 452 -26.37 -9.36 60.10
CA ILE A 452 -27.75 -9.73 59.77
C ILE A 452 -28.54 -9.77 61.08
N GLY A 453 -29.13 -8.63 61.46
CA GLY A 453 -30.14 -8.59 62.52
C GLY A 453 -31.41 -9.31 62.09
N GLY A 454 -31.99 -10.11 62.97
CA GLY A 454 -33.16 -10.96 62.69
C GLY A 454 -34.48 -10.24 62.39
N ASP A 455 -34.48 -8.93 62.15
CA ASP A 455 -35.66 -8.16 61.74
C ASP A 455 -35.40 -7.40 60.44
N SER A 456 -36.30 -7.60 59.48
CA SER A 456 -36.12 -7.46 58.04
C SER A 456 -36.16 -6.04 57.47
N GLN A 457 -35.66 -5.01 58.15
CA GLN A 457 -35.86 -3.63 57.66
C GLN A 457 -34.67 -2.66 57.62
N TYR A 458 -33.45 -3.02 58.03
CA TYR A 458 -32.29 -2.14 57.82
C TYR A 458 -31.04 -2.93 57.43
N ARG A 459 -30.49 -2.62 56.25
CA ARG A 459 -29.12 -2.98 55.85
C ARG A 459 -28.26 -1.73 56.01
N SER A 460 -27.45 -1.67 57.05
CA SER A 460 -26.43 -0.64 57.21
C SER A 460 -25.09 -1.20 56.73
N PHE A 461 -24.45 -0.51 55.79
CA PHE A 461 -23.06 -0.76 55.38
C PHE A 461 -22.15 0.19 56.15
N TRP A 462 -21.04 -0.34 56.65
CA TRP A 462 -20.10 0.40 57.48
C TRP A 462 -18.72 0.32 56.83
N VAL A 463 -18.10 1.48 56.60
CA VAL A 463 -16.74 1.61 56.07
C VAL A 463 -15.91 2.32 57.14
N ASN A 464 -14.81 1.69 57.56
CA ASN A 464 -13.88 2.12 58.62
C ASN A 464 -14.48 2.37 60.02
N GLY A 465 -14.60 1.31 60.82
CA GLY A 465 -14.79 1.42 62.26
C GLY A 465 -14.18 0.23 63.00
N ALA A 466 -13.24 0.49 63.92
CA ALA A 466 -12.79 -0.52 64.87
C ALA A 466 -13.89 -0.77 65.92
N TRP A 467 -14.07 -2.02 66.31
CA TRP A 467 -14.99 -2.41 67.37
C TRP A 467 -14.54 -1.81 68.70
N ASP A 468 -15.43 -1.11 69.42
CA ASP A 468 -15.33 -1.10 70.88
C ASP A 468 -15.99 -2.37 71.44
N ALA A 469 -15.56 -2.82 72.61
CA ALA A 469 -16.03 -4.07 73.22
C ALA A 469 -17.51 -4.04 73.68
N SER A 470 -18.26 -2.99 73.35
CA SER A 470 -19.65 -2.75 73.75
C SER A 470 -20.62 -2.54 72.58
N GLY A 471 -20.16 -2.42 71.34
CA GLY A 471 -21.01 -2.44 70.14
C GLY A 471 -21.94 -1.22 69.99
N VAL A 472 -21.52 -0.03 70.45
CA VAL A 472 -22.29 1.22 70.27
C VAL A 472 -21.51 2.22 69.40
N TYR A 473 -22.20 2.83 68.44
CA TYR A 473 -21.68 3.84 67.51
C TYR A 473 -21.34 5.15 68.22
N ASP A 474 -20.12 5.66 68.02
CA ASP A 474 -19.69 7.00 68.40
C ASP A 474 -19.56 7.90 67.14
N PRO A 475 -20.42 8.92 66.97
CA PRO A 475 -20.38 9.83 65.81
C PRO A 475 -19.26 10.89 65.88
N SER A 476 -18.36 10.85 66.86
CA SER A 476 -17.29 11.85 67.02
C SER A 476 -15.97 11.52 66.32
N TRP A 477 -15.86 10.38 65.64
CA TRP A 477 -14.67 10.03 64.86
C TRP A 477 -14.79 10.53 63.40
N SER A 478 -14.21 11.69 63.14
CA SER A 478 -13.84 12.13 61.78
C SER A 478 -12.35 11.85 61.56
N GLY A 479 -12.05 10.93 60.66
CA GLY A 479 -10.71 10.62 60.16
C GLY A 479 -10.82 9.94 58.82
#